data_AF-G7VD90-F1
#
_entry.id   AF-G7VD90-F1
#
_cell.length_a   1.000
_cell.length_b   1.000
_cell.length_c   1.000
_cell.angle_alpha   90.00
_cell.angle_beta   90.00
_cell.angle_gamma   90.00
#
_symmetry.space_group_name_H-M   'P 1'
#
loop_
_entity.id
_entity.type
_entity.pdbx_description
1 polymer ?
#
loop_
_entity_poly.entity_id
_entity_poly.type
_entity_poly.pdbx_seq_one_letter_code
_entity_poly.pdbx_strand_id
1 'polypeptide(L)'
;MRHLALRREGAVEFYTPDPEKYGGIYSAPVFYNPAMEKNRTLSVLILKAYGKTGLTVCEPLSGTGIRGIRYAVESGAVGRLVLNDISKEATELIKKNLEINGVDAEVYNEDANVLLHRLRDTCDVVDIDPFGSPAPFMQAAFRALREEGLICATATDTAVLVGRYPRKCLRRYGSVAFRTPFYIEVGLRNLIGFVARVAASEDYKIEPLMSYWEGHYFRFCAYAVRGARDADDNFRNIGYLEYKGGLRRVTTRPGASYLGPLWIGPMGEPLIIYKMAEFGPHQDFLKLLAEEYSVAAPWYYRMPEFAVGGRSVTLKEALKILREAGIYSTATHMSPDGFKTDSSYGEVARVLKTYNYAT
;
A
#
# COMPACT_ATOMS: atom_id res chain seq x y z
N MET A 1 12.84 0.23 29.95
CA MET A 1 13.24 1.52 29.34
C MET A 1 13.09 2.67 30.34
N ARG A 2 14.00 3.67 30.34
CA ARG A 2 14.06 4.76 31.34
C ARG A 2 13.31 6.05 30.97
N HIS A 3 13.15 6.36 29.68
CA HIS A 3 12.50 7.61 29.22
C HIS A 3 11.33 7.28 28.30
N LEU A 4 10.13 7.18 28.85
CA LEU A 4 8.91 6.94 28.09
C LEU A 4 8.03 8.18 28.10
N ALA A 5 7.40 8.47 26.96
CA ALA A 5 6.35 9.47 26.81
C ALA A 5 5.02 8.76 26.57
N LEU A 6 3.97 9.19 27.28
CA LEU A 6 2.60 8.75 26.97
C LEU A 6 2.10 9.52 25.75
N ARG A 7 1.50 8.81 24.79
CA ARG A 7 0.92 9.36 23.57
C ARG A 7 -0.48 8.82 23.37
N ARG A 8 -1.24 9.49 22.51
CA ARG A 8 -2.55 9.05 22.07
C ARG A 8 -2.60 9.04 20.55
N GLU A 9 -3.11 7.95 19.99
CA GLU A 9 -3.41 7.82 18.56
C GLU A 9 -4.76 7.10 18.41
N GLY A 10 -5.72 7.75 17.75
CA GLY A 10 -7.09 7.26 17.70
C GLY A 10 -7.69 7.14 19.12
N ALA A 11 -8.23 5.96 19.42
CA ALA A 11 -8.81 5.65 20.73
C ALA A 11 -7.78 5.10 21.74
N VAL A 12 -6.53 4.89 21.31
CA VAL A 12 -5.50 4.17 22.09
C VAL A 12 -4.51 5.13 22.73
N GLU A 13 -4.27 4.95 24.03
CA GLU A 13 -3.15 5.57 24.74
C GLU A 13 -2.00 4.57 24.86
N PHE A 14 -0.78 5.01 24.61
CA PHE A 14 0.38 4.11 24.57
C PHE A 14 1.67 4.84 24.91
N TYR A 15 2.61 4.09 25.49
CA TYR A 15 3.96 4.56 25.74
C TYR A 15 4.83 4.39 24.49
N THR A 16 5.64 5.40 24.22
CA THR A 16 6.77 5.35 23.28
C THR A 16 8.03 5.79 24.01
N PRO A 17 9.23 5.42 23.52
CA PRO A 17 10.42 6.14 23.94
C PRO A 17 10.28 7.64 23.63
N ASP A 18 10.76 8.48 24.53
CA ASP A 18 10.76 9.93 24.32
C ASP A 18 11.83 10.32 23.29
N PRO A 19 11.45 10.73 22.06
CA PRO A 19 12.42 11.03 21.02
C PRO A 19 13.37 12.17 21.41
N GLU A 20 12.95 13.13 22.25
CA GLU A 20 13.83 14.23 22.68
C GLU A 20 14.98 13.73 23.57
N LYS A 21 14.71 12.70 24.38
CA LYS A 21 15.72 12.08 25.26
C LYS A 21 16.64 11.10 24.54
N TYR A 22 16.23 10.60 23.38
CA TYR A 22 16.99 9.63 22.58
C TYR A 22 17.62 10.21 21.31
N GLY A 23 17.45 11.50 21.03
CA GLY A 23 18.03 12.14 19.83
C GLY A 23 17.27 11.82 18.53
N GLY A 24 15.97 11.57 18.63
CA GLY A 24 15.06 11.34 17.50
C GLY A 24 14.48 9.93 17.44
N ILE A 25 13.50 9.74 16.56
CA ILE A 25 12.75 8.48 16.43
C ILE A 25 13.61 7.29 15.96
N TYR A 26 14.68 7.55 15.19
CA TYR A 26 15.57 6.51 14.65
C TYR A 26 16.63 6.05 15.65
N SER A 27 16.89 6.85 16.68
CA SER A 27 17.87 6.57 17.74
C SER A 27 17.21 5.99 19.00
N ALA A 28 15.87 6.00 19.04
CA ALA A 28 15.10 5.44 20.13
C ALA A 28 15.23 3.91 20.19
N PRO A 29 15.22 3.30 21.40
CA PRO A 29 15.32 1.85 21.59
C PRO A 29 14.14 1.07 21.00
N VAL A 30 12.97 1.71 20.87
CA VAL A 30 11.80 1.16 20.19
C VAL A 30 11.24 2.24 19.28
N PHE A 31 10.97 1.86 18.03
CA PHE A 31 10.56 2.83 17.02
C PHE A 31 9.08 3.15 17.08
N TYR A 32 8.78 4.44 16.90
CA TYR A 32 7.45 4.93 16.62
C TYR A 32 7.55 6.14 15.70
N ASN A 33 6.79 6.12 14.60
CA ASN A 33 6.67 7.24 13.69
C ASN A 33 5.24 7.81 13.71
N PRO A 34 5.04 9.04 14.22
CA PRO A 34 3.75 9.72 14.15
C PRO A 34 3.24 9.93 12.72
N ALA A 35 4.13 10.06 11.73
CA ALA A 35 3.73 10.25 10.32
C ALA A 35 3.02 9.01 9.71
N MET A 36 3.05 7.87 10.42
CA MET A 36 2.35 6.65 10.02
C MET A 36 0.93 6.54 10.61
N GLU A 37 0.42 7.58 11.29
CA GLU A 37 -0.93 7.58 11.88
C GLU A 37 -2.01 7.29 10.83
N LYS A 38 -1.99 8.01 9.70
CA LYS A 38 -2.92 7.76 8.59
C LYS A 38 -2.87 6.31 8.10
N ASN A 39 -1.69 5.70 8.04
CA ASN A 39 -1.54 4.30 7.65
C ASN A 39 -2.27 3.36 8.62
N ARG A 40 -2.06 3.54 9.92
CA ARG A 40 -2.70 2.73 10.96
C ARG A 40 -4.22 2.95 10.98
N THR A 41 -4.65 4.20 10.82
CA THR A 41 -6.08 4.56 10.74
C THR A 41 -6.76 3.90 9.53
N LEU A 42 -6.19 4.02 8.33
CA LEU A 42 -6.74 3.34 7.15
C LEU A 42 -6.74 1.81 7.28
N SER A 43 -5.79 1.26 8.03
CA SER A 43 -5.73 -0.17 8.29
C SER A 43 -6.81 -0.65 9.27
N VAL A 44 -7.17 0.16 10.27
CA VAL A 44 -8.35 -0.11 11.11
C VAL A 44 -9.62 -0.08 10.25
N LEU A 45 -9.75 0.92 9.37
CA LEU A 45 -10.93 1.09 8.52
C LEU A 45 -11.11 -0.06 7.54
N ILE A 46 -10.04 -0.59 6.94
CA ILE A 46 -10.18 -1.75 6.04
C ILE A 46 -10.61 -3.01 6.79
N LEU A 47 -10.13 -3.23 8.03
CA LEU A 47 -10.61 -4.34 8.87
C LEU A 47 -12.11 -4.20 9.19
N LYS A 48 -12.59 -2.98 9.48
CA LYS A 48 -14.03 -2.71 9.62
C LYS A 48 -14.81 -2.99 8.34
N ALA A 49 -14.29 -2.51 7.20
CA ALA A 49 -14.94 -2.68 5.90
C ALA A 49 -14.97 -4.14 5.45
N TYR A 50 -13.97 -4.94 5.84
CA TYR A 50 -13.90 -6.38 5.57
C TYR A 50 -15.12 -7.14 6.13
N GLY A 51 -15.69 -6.66 7.25
CA GLY A 51 -17.01 -7.10 7.73
C GLY A 51 -17.03 -8.50 8.38
N LYS A 52 -15.88 -9.17 8.50
CA LYS A 52 -15.73 -10.40 9.29
C LYS A 52 -15.34 -10.06 10.74
N THR A 53 -15.81 -10.85 11.70
CA THR A 53 -15.48 -10.71 13.13
C THR A 53 -14.82 -11.99 13.65
N GLY A 54 -14.24 -11.93 14.86
CA GLY A 54 -13.52 -13.07 15.44
C GLY A 54 -12.19 -13.38 14.73
N LEU A 55 -11.62 -12.40 14.02
CA LEU A 55 -10.42 -12.58 13.20
C LEU A 55 -9.19 -12.83 14.07
N THR A 56 -8.35 -13.75 13.61
CA THR A 56 -6.98 -13.92 14.09
C THR A 56 -6.05 -12.99 13.31
N VAL A 57 -5.57 -11.94 13.96
CA VAL A 57 -4.71 -10.92 13.37
C VAL A 57 -3.29 -11.06 13.86
N CYS A 58 -2.33 -11.13 12.93
CA CYS A 58 -0.90 -11.20 13.22
C CYS A 58 -0.15 -9.96 12.69
N GLU A 59 0.55 -9.28 13.58
CA GLU A 59 1.49 -8.20 13.26
C GLU A 59 2.91 -8.60 13.69
N PRO A 60 3.71 -9.23 12.81
CA PRO A 60 4.99 -9.82 13.19
C PRO A 60 6.12 -8.80 13.43
N LEU A 61 5.92 -7.51 13.09
CA LEU A 61 6.88 -6.42 13.26
C LEU A 61 6.21 -5.25 13.99
N SER A 62 5.93 -5.44 15.28
CA SER A 62 4.98 -4.61 16.04
C SER A 62 5.53 -3.28 16.55
N GLY A 63 6.85 -3.11 16.73
CA GLY A 63 7.42 -1.91 17.33
C GLY A 63 6.83 -1.65 18.73
N THR A 64 6.03 -0.58 18.88
CA THR A 64 5.34 -0.29 20.15
C THR A 64 4.04 -1.09 20.35
N GLY A 65 3.59 -1.84 19.34
CA GLY A 65 2.32 -2.58 19.32
C GLY A 65 1.11 -1.73 18.92
N ILE A 66 1.31 -0.45 18.61
CA ILE A 66 0.20 0.50 18.41
C ILE A 66 -0.78 0.08 17.31
N ARG A 67 -0.31 -0.50 16.21
CA ARG A 67 -1.19 -0.93 15.11
C ARG A 67 -2.11 -2.05 15.55
N GLY A 68 -1.58 -3.14 16.09
CA GLY A 68 -2.37 -4.26 16.58
C GLY A 68 -3.30 -3.91 17.73
N ILE A 69 -2.86 -3.05 18.67
CA ILE A 69 -3.73 -2.54 19.73
C ILE A 69 -4.89 -1.74 19.13
N ARG A 70 -4.64 -0.86 18.16
CA ARG A 70 -5.70 -0.14 17.45
C ARG A 70 -6.62 -1.08 16.68
N TYR A 71 -6.12 -2.17 16.09
CA TYR A 71 -6.99 -3.19 15.50
C TYR A 71 -7.95 -3.78 16.54
N ALA A 72 -7.44 -4.20 17.70
CA ALA A 72 -8.28 -4.78 18.75
C ALA A 72 -9.31 -3.79 19.30
N VAL A 73 -8.89 -2.56 19.60
CA VAL A 73 -9.74 -1.54 20.24
C VAL A 73 -10.74 -0.95 19.27
N GLU A 74 -10.32 -0.62 18.05
CA GLU A 74 -11.11 0.25 17.18
C GLU A 74 -11.92 -0.52 16.15
N SER A 75 -11.48 -1.69 15.67
CA SER A 75 -12.10 -2.37 14.52
C SER A 75 -13.38 -3.14 14.86
N GLY A 76 -13.51 -3.66 16.08
CA GLY A 76 -14.56 -4.61 16.45
C GLY A 76 -14.47 -5.98 15.73
N ALA A 77 -13.40 -6.22 14.97
CA ALA A 77 -13.23 -7.41 14.14
C ALA A 77 -12.31 -8.48 14.77
N VAL A 78 -11.39 -8.07 15.66
CA VAL A 78 -10.34 -8.94 16.20
C VAL A 78 -10.91 -9.87 17.29
N GLY A 79 -10.73 -11.18 17.11
CA GLY A 79 -11.00 -12.19 18.14
C GLY A 79 -9.72 -12.71 18.81
N ARG A 80 -8.61 -12.77 18.06
CA ARG A 80 -7.30 -13.20 18.55
C ARG A 80 -6.22 -12.28 17.99
N LEU A 81 -5.40 -11.70 18.85
CA LEU A 81 -4.32 -10.80 18.45
C LEU A 81 -2.95 -11.45 18.72
N VAL A 82 -2.10 -11.48 17.70
CA VAL A 82 -0.72 -11.97 17.79
C VAL A 82 0.23 -10.84 17.42
N LEU A 83 1.07 -10.44 18.37
CA LEU A 83 2.07 -9.38 18.22
C LEU A 83 3.48 -9.97 18.40
N ASN A 84 4.42 -9.42 17.65
CA ASN A 84 5.81 -9.84 17.76
C ASN A 84 6.76 -8.72 17.41
N ASP A 85 7.93 -8.76 18.05
CA ASP A 85 9.08 -7.98 17.64
C ASP A 85 10.36 -8.73 17.99
N ILE A 86 11.42 -8.55 17.19
CA ILE A 86 12.72 -9.16 17.47
C ILE A 86 13.42 -8.48 18.66
N SER A 87 13.11 -7.22 18.95
CA SER A 87 13.64 -6.50 20.10
C SER A 87 12.90 -6.89 21.38
N LYS A 88 13.67 -7.32 22.39
CA LYS A 88 13.12 -7.61 23.72
C LYS A 88 12.48 -6.35 24.33
N GLU A 89 13.13 -5.19 24.19
CA GLU A 89 12.61 -3.90 24.64
C GLU A 89 11.27 -3.55 24.00
N ALA A 90 11.11 -3.84 22.71
CA ALA A 90 9.84 -3.68 21.99
C ALA A 90 8.76 -4.58 22.59
N THR A 91 9.05 -5.86 22.82
CA THR A 91 8.06 -6.80 23.40
C THR A 91 7.66 -6.46 24.84
N GLU A 92 8.59 -5.95 25.66
CA GLU A 92 8.28 -5.43 26.99
C GLU A 92 7.36 -4.20 26.92
N LEU A 93 7.60 -3.30 25.95
CA LEU A 93 6.77 -2.13 25.73
C LEU A 93 5.38 -2.48 25.18
N ILE A 94 5.30 -3.45 24.28
CA ILE A 94 4.03 -3.99 23.76
C ILE A 94 3.17 -4.49 24.93
N LYS A 95 3.73 -5.31 25.83
CA LYS A 95 3.00 -5.82 27.01
C LYS A 95 2.48 -4.69 27.89
N LYS A 96 3.29 -3.67 28.14
CA LYS A 96 2.86 -2.48 28.91
C LYS A 96 1.75 -1.72 28.21
N ASN A 97 1.81 -1.58 26.89
CA ASN A 97 0.79 -0.88 26.11
C ASN A 97 -0.51 -1.68 26.01
N LEU A 98 -0.45 -3.02 25.96
CA LEU A 98 -1.62 -3.88 26.03
C LEU A 98 -2.33 -3.73 27.38
N GLU A 99 -1.58 -3.74 28.48
CA GLU A 99 -2.10 -3.64 29.85
C GLU A 99 -2.93 -2.36 30.06
N ILE A 100 -2.41 -1.20 29.67
CA ILE A 100 -3.12 0.08 29.87
C ILE A 100 -4.35 0.24 28.98
N ASN A 101 -4.48 -0.56 27.91
CA ASN A 101 -5.66 -0.56 27.04
C ASN A 101 -6.61 -1.73 27.33
N GLY A 102 -6.28 -2.61 28.29
CA GLY A 102 -7.08 -3.80 28.61
C GLY A 102 -7.25 -4.76 27.43
N VAL A 103 -6.24 -4.83 26.54
CA VAL A 103 -6.27 -5.70 25.35
C VAL A 103 -5.50 -6.98 25.64
N ASP A 104 -6.14 -8.13 25.42
CA ASP A 104 -5.48 -9.43 25.46
C ASP A 104 -4.81 -9.77 24.12
N ALA A 105 -3.58 -10.28 24.17
CA ALA A 105 -2.81 -10.65 22.99
C ALA A 105 -1.68 -11.62 23.32
N GLU A 106 -1.35 -12.47 22.35
CA GLU A 106 -0.12 -13.26 22.38
C GLU A 106 1.06 -12.41 21.93
N VAL A 107 2.04 -12.22 22.80
CA VAL A 107 3.24 -11.43 22.51
C VAL A 107 4.47 -12.34 22.42
N TYR A 108 5.10 -12.38 21.25
CA TYR A 108 6.30 -13.15 20.97
C TYR A 108 7.53 -12.25 20.79
N ASN A 109 8.71 -12.79 21.12
CA ASN A 109 10.00 -12.15 20.89
C ASN A 109 10.86 -13.02 19.96
N GLU A 110 10.49 -13.07 18.68
CA GLU A 110 11.09 -13.95 17.69
C GLU A 110 11.42 -13.19 16.40
N ASP A 111 12.25 -13.79 15.55
CA ASP A 111 12.32 -13.38 14.15
C ASP A 111 10.95 -13.54 13.49
N ALA A 112 10.54 -12.55 12.70
CA ALA A 112 9.22 -12.52 12.06
C ALA A 112 8.95 -13.76 11.19
N ASN A 113 9.95 -14.26 10.45
CA ASN A 113 9.75 -15.45 9.60
C ASN A 113 9.58 -16.72 10.43
N VAL A 114 10.29 -16.83 11.57
CA VAL A 114 10.14 -17.97 12.50
C VAL A 114 8.72 -18.01 13.05
N LEU A 115 8.22 -16.87 13.55
CA LEU A 115 6.85 -16.76 14.03
C LEU A 115 5.84 -17.12 12.95
N LEU A 116 5.96 -16.51 11.76
CA LEU A 116 5.03 -16.72 10.65
C LEU A 116 4.98 -18.20 10.21
N HIS A 117 6.12 -18.91 10.23
CA HIS A 117 6.13 -20.35 9.97
C HIS A 117 5.46 -21.17 11.07
N ARG A 118 5.59 -20.77 12.34
CA ARG A 118 4.88 -21.42 13.45
C ARG A 118 3.35 -21.21 13.37
N LEU A 119 2.92 -20.05 12.88
CA LEU A 119 1.51 -19.69 12.68
C LEU A 119 0.94 -20.19 11.35
N ARG A 120 1.53 -21.24 10.76
CA ARG A 120 1.07 -21.80 9.48
C ARG A 120 -0.45 -22.00 9.48
N ASP A 121 -1.11 -21.54 8.43
CA ASP A 121 -2.55 -21.70 8.19
C ASP A 121 -3.44 -21.26 9.39
N THR A 122 -2.99 -20.28 10.17
CA THR A 122 -3.64 -19.86 11.43
C THR A 122 -4.25 -18.46 11.37
N CYS A 123 -3.67 -17.54 10.59
CA CYS A 123 -4.02 -16.12 10.62
C CYS A 123 -5.04 -15.75 9.55
N ASP A 124 -6.13 -15.08 9.93
CA ASP A 124 -7.08 -14.49 8.99
C ASP A 124 -6.56 -13.16 8.41
N VAL A 125 -5.70 -12.46 9.16
CA VAL A 125 -5.03 -11.24 8.74
C VAL A 125 -3.55 -11.30 9.08
N VAL A 126 -2.68 -10.98 8.12
CA VAL A 126 -1.23 -10.80 8.35
C VAL A 126 -0.81 -9.42 7.86
N ASP A 127 -0.19 -8.62 8.73
CA ASP A 127 0.23 -7.25 8.41
C ASP A 127 1.74 -7.03 8.52
N ILE A 128 2.40 -6.94 7.36
CA ILE A 128 3.85 -6.79 7.23
C ILE A 128 4.20 -5.30 7.12
N ASP A 129 4.65 -4.70 8.23
CA ASP A 129 5.03 -3.28 8.31
C ASP A 129 6.49 -3.06 8.75
N PRO A 130 7.49 -3.46 7.95
CA PRO A 130 8.89 -3.38 8.33
C PRO A 130 9.50 -2.00 8.05
N PHE A 131 10.71 -1.82 8.54
CA PHE A 131 11.63 -0.83 7.98
C PHE A 131 12.14 -1.24 6.61
N GLY A 132 11.87 -0.41 5.61
CA GLY A 132 12.30 -0.60 4.24
C GLY A 132 11.35 -1.50 3.46
N SER A 133 11.76 -2.74 3.21
CA SER A 133 11.09 -3.62 2.25
C SER A 133 10.33 -4.75 2.94
N PRO A 134 9.07 -5.03 2.55
CA PRO A 134 8.31 -6.19 3.01
C PRO A 134 8.76 -7.51 2.37
N ALA A 135 9.54 -7.45 1.27
CA ALA A 135 9.92 -8.61 0.48
C ALA A 135 10.50 -9.80 1.28
N PRO A 136 11.35 -9.62 2.32
CA PRO A 136 11.90 -10.73 3.11
C PRO A 136 10.88 -11.56 3.89
N PHE A 137 9.66 -11.04 4.10
CA PHE A 137 8.66 -11.63 4.99
C PHE A 137 7.45 -12.16 4.24
N MET A 138 7.21 -11.71 3.00
CA MET A 138 5.97 -11.99 2.28
C MET A 138 5.72 -13.48 2.07
N GLN A 139 6.77 -14.29 1.80
CA GLN A 139 6.59 -15.72 1.60
C GLN A 139 6.10 -16.42 2.87
N ALA A 140 6.71 -16.12 4.02
CA ALA A 140 6.26 -16.66 5.31
C ALA A 140 4.87 -16.13 5.68
N ALA A 141 4.56 -14.88 5.32
CA ALA A 141 3.26 -14.27 5.55
C ALA A 141 2.12 -15.04 4.85
N PHE A 142 2.29 -15.43 3.58
CA PHE A 142 1.31 -16.27 2.88
C PHE A 142 1.16 -17.66 3.49
N ARG A 143 2.22 -18.24 4.05
CA ARG A 143 2.13 -19.53 4.75
C ARG A 143 1.40 -19.45 6.09
N ALA A 144 1.50 -18.32 6.78
CA ALA A 144 0.76 -18.06 8.01
C ALA A 144 -0.73 -17.80 7.74
N LEU A 145 -1.03 -17.24 6.57
CA LEU A 145 -2.36 -16.84 6.17
C LEU A 145 -3.25 -18.06 5.91
N ARG A 146 -4.51 -17.94 6.30
CA ARG A 146 -5.57 -18.89 5.99
C ARG A 146 -6.07 -18.72 4.56
N GLU A 147 -6.91 -19.64 4.13
CA GLU A 147 -7.75 -19.40 2.96
C GLU A 147 -8.68 -18.22 3.23
N GLU A 148 -8.97 -17.42 2.20
CA GLU A 148 -9.84 -16.23 2.32
C GLU A 148 -9.34 -15.20 3.34
N GLY A 149 -8.02 -15.02 3.43
CA GLY A 149 -7.38 -14.11 4.37
C GLY A 149 -7.13 -12.71 3.80
N LEU A 150 -6.79 -11.77 4.67
CA LEU A 150 -6.33 -10.42 4.32
C LEU A 150 -4.82 -10.32 4.51
N ILE A 151 -4.10 -10.01 3.43
CA ILE A 151 -2.66 -9.76 3.47
C ILE A 151 -2.39 -8.25 3.32
N CYS A 152 -1.63 -7.69 4.25
CA CYS A 152 -1.26 -6.27 4.25
C CYS A 152 0.26 -6.13 4.21
N ALA A 153 0.76 -5.15 3.46
CA ALA A 153 2.18 -4.84 3.39
C ALA A 153 2.41 -3.32 3.28
N THR A 154 3.38 -2.81 4.04
CA THR A 154 3.94 -1.48 3.88
C THR A 154 5.36 -1.57 3.34
N ALA A 155 5.71 -0.71 2.38
CA ALA A 155 7.07 -0.54 1.90
C ALA A 155 7.51 0.92 2.06
N THR A 156 8.55 1.16 2.85
CA THR A 156 9.16 2.50 3.03
C THR A 156 10.40 2.68 2.16
N ASP A 157 10.89 1.64 1.48
CA ASP A 157 11.98 1.72 0.49
C ASP A 157 11.50 2.21 -0.89
N THR A 158 10.61 3.22 -0.91
CA THR A 158 9.96 3.78 -2.11
C THR A 158 10.95 4.13 -3.22
N ALA A 159 12.12 4.69 -2.88
CA ALA A 159 13.18 5.00 -3.83
C ALA A 159 13.66 3.78 -4.65
N VAL A 160 13.63 2.58 -4.06
CA VAL A 160 13.96 1.33 -4.75
C VAL A 160 12.84 0.98 -5.72
N LEU A 161 11.59 0.95 -5.24
CA LEU A 161 10.40 0.56 -5.99
C LEU A 161 10.16 1.45 -7.22
N VAL A 162 10.42 2.76 -7.12
CA VAL A 162 10.28 3.71 -8.24
C VAL A 162 11.48 3.73 -9.20
N GLY A 163 12.49 2.88 -8.98
CA GLY A 163 13.62 2.73 -9.91
C GLY A 163 14.75 3.73 -9.73
N ARG A 164 14.87 4.45 -8.60
CA ARG A 164 16.07 5.28 -8.30
C ARG A 164 17.32 4.42 -8.12
N TYR A 165 17.15 3.19 -7.64
CA TYR A 165 18.22 2.20 -7.47
C TYR A 165 17.92 0.92 -8.27
N PRO A 166 18.08 0.93 -9.62
CA PRO A 166 17.59 -0.14 -10.50
C PRO A 166 18.14 -1.53 -10.14
N ARG A 167 19.44 -1.65 -9.83
CA ARG A 167 20.05 -2.92 -9.41
C ARG A 167 19.50 -3.43 -8.08
N LYS A 168 19.14 -2.54 -7.16
CA LYS A 168 18.51 -2.94 -5.88
C LYS A 168 17.05 -3.34 -6.11
N CYS A 169 16.34 -2.63 -7.00
CA CYS A 169 14.98 -2.97 -7.40
C CYS A 169 14.91 -4.36 -8.03
N LEU A 170 15.79 -4.64 -9.00
CA LEU A 170 15.88 -5.96 -9.63
C LEU A 170 16.17 -7.07 -8.61
N ARG A 171 17.15 -6.88 -7.72
CA ARG A 171 17.47 -7.90 -6.70
C ARG A 171 16.38 -8.11 -5.66
N ARG A 172 15.65 -7.06 -5.28
CA ARG A 172 14.67 -7.10 -4.18
C ARG A 172 13.28 -7.52 -4.64
N TYR A 173 12.85 -7.00 -5.78
CA TYR A 173 11.49 -7.13 -6.28
C TYR A 173 11.41 -7.93 -7.59
N GLY A 174 12.55 -8.27 -8.21
CA GLY A 174 12.56 -9.01 -9.48
C GLY A 174 12.00 -8.20 -10.65
N SER A 175 12.10 -6.87 -10.59
CA SER A 175 11.47 -5.96 -11.56
C SER A 175 12.46 -4.88 -12.01
N VAL A 176 12.38 -4.52 -13.29
CA VAL A 176 13.11 -3.39 -13.89
C VAL A 176 12.24 -2.14 -13.76
N ALA A 177 12.77 -1.10 -13.14
CA ALA A 177 12.10 0.20 -13.04
C ALA A 177 13.09 1.33 -13.30
N PHE A 178 12.63 2.36 -13.98
CA PHE A 178 13.34 3.61 -14.21
C PHE A 178 12.36 4.78 -14.16
N ARG A 179 12.89 6.01 -14.13
CA ARG A 179 12.08 7.22 -13.93
C ARG A 179 11.16 7.49 -15.13
N THR A 180 9.86 7.53 -14.88
CA THR A 180 8.82 8.01 -15.80
C THR A 180 8.10 9.22 -15.19
N PRO A 181 7.26 9.97 -15.92
CA PRO A 181 6.42 11.02 -15.33
C PRO A 181 5.50 10.50 -14.21
N PHE A 182 5.11 9.22 -14.30
CA PHE A 182 4.17 8.52 -13.41
C PHE A 182 4.86 7.48 -12.52
N TYR A 183 6.11 7.74 -12.13
CA TYR A 183 6.97 6.78 -11.42
C TYR A 183 6.40 6.30 -10.08
N ILE A 184 5.53 7.08 -9.43
CA ILE A 184 4.88 6.67 -8.17
C ILE A 184 3.94 5.48 -8.42
N GLU A 185 3.16 5.50 -9.50
CA GLU A 185 2.28 4.38 -9.87
C GLU A 185 3.11 3.17 -10.30
N VAL A 186 4.22 3.39 -11.02
CA VAL A 186 5.18 2.31 -11.33
C VAL A 186 5.67 1.66 -10.04
N GLY A 187 6.05 2.43 -9.02
CA GLY A 187 6.53 1.91 -7.74
C GLY A 187 5.46 1.13 -6.98
N LEU A 188 4.23 1.65 -6.91
CA LEU A 188 3.11 0.96 -6.26
C LEU A 188 2.77 -0.35 -6.97
N ARG A 189 2.64 -0.33 -8.30
CA ARG A 189 2.38 -1.54 -9.11
C ARG A 189 3.55 -2.52 -9.10
N ASN A 190 4.77 -2.06 -8.89
CA ASN A 190 5.94 -2.92 -8.70
C ASN A 190 5.84 -3.70 -7.38
N LEU A 191 5.44 -3.04 -6.28
CA LEU A 191 5.19 -3.71 -5.01
C LEU A 191 4.10 -4.77 -5.15
N ILE A 192 2.94 -4.39 -5.71
CA ILE A 192 1.82 -5.32 -5.91
C ILE A 192 2.24 -6.49 -6.80
N GLY A 193 2.94 -6.22 -7.91
CA GLY A 193 3.39 -7.26 -8.84
C GLY A 193 4.40 -8.23 -8.22
N PHE A 194 5.27 -7.75 -7.32
CA PHE A 194 6.12 -8.61 -6.52
C PHE A 194 5.30 -9.49 -5.57
N VAL A 195 4.37 -8.90 -4.82
CA VAL A 195 3.52 -9.66 -3.87
C VAL A 195 2.69 -10.70 -4.61
N ALA A 196 2.11 -10.37 -5.78
CA ALA A 196 1.37 -11.30 -6.63
C ALA A 196 2.21 -12.52 -7.05
N ARG A 197 3.48 -12.32 -7.42
CA ARG A 197 4.38 -13.42 -7.78
C ARG A 197 4.72 -14.31 -6.59
N VAL A 198 4.91 -13.73 -5.40
CA VAL A 198 5.13 -14.50 -4.17
C VAL A 198 3.87 -15.27 -3.79
N ALA A 199 2.70 -14.63 -3.87
CA ALA A 199 1.41 -15.27 -3.63
C ALA A 199 1.22 -16.50 -4.55
N ALA A 200 1.45 -16.32 -5.86
CA ALA A 200 1.33 -17.40 -6.83
C ALA A 200 2.26 -18.58 -6.52
N SER A 201 3.47 -18.33 -6.01
CA SER A 201 4.40 -19.40 -5.60
C SER A 201 3.97 -20.18 -4.36
N GLU A 202 2.99 -19.66 -3.61
CA GLU A 202 2.39 -20.31 -2.44
C GLU A 202 0.93 -20.73 -2.71
N ASP A 203 0.55 -20.86 -4.00
CA ASP A 203 -0.79 -21.22 -4.48
C ASP A 203 -1.90 -20.23 -4.07
N TYR A 204 -1.57 -18.94 -3.97
CA TYR A 204 -2.53 -17.87 -3.68
C TYR A 204 -2.78 -16.96 -4.87
N LYS A 205 -4.06 -16.65 -5.13
CA LYS A 205 -4.50 -15.48 -5.87
C LYS A 205 -4.62 -14.29 -4.93
N ILE A 206 -4.22 -13.10 -5.36
CA ILE A 206 -4.51 -11.86 -4.63
C ILE A 206 -5.47 -10.95 -5.39
N GLU A 207 -6.34 -10.28 -4.64
CA GLU A 207 -7.27 -9.27 -5.12
C GLU A 207 -7.05 -7.99 -4.30
N PRO A 208 -6.33 -6.99 -4.85
CA PRO A 208 -6.07 -5.74 -4.16
C PRO A 208 -7.39 -5.08 -3.73
N LEU A 209 -7.50 -4.75 -2.44
CA LEU A 209 -8.64 -4.04 -1.87
C LEU A 209 -8.32 -2.54 -1.68
N MET A 210 -7.09 -2.24 -1.27
CA MET A 210 -6.59 -0.87 -1.10
C MET A 210 -5.09 -0.83 -1.35
N SER A 211 -4.66 0.04 -2.26
CA SER A 211 -3.24 0.33 -2.50
C SER A 211 -3.02 1.82 -2.73
N TYR A 212 -2.10 2.43 -1.97
CA TYR A 212 -1.84 3.86 -2.10
C TYR A 212 -0.39 4.22 -1.75
N TRP A 213 -0.01 5.42 -2.18
CA TRP A 213 1.21 6.09 -1.79
C TRP A 213 0.91 7.29 -0.89
N GLU A 214 1.73 7.50 0.13
CA GLU A 214 1.63 8.67 1.00
C GLU A 214 3.04 9.13 1.36
N GLY A 215 3.62 10.01 0.53
CA GLY A 215 4.91 10.66 0.75
C GLY A 215 6.10 9.67 0.80
N HIS A 216 6.22 8.97 1.92
CA HIS A 216 7.37 8.16 2.30
C HIS A 216 7.13 6.65 2.22
N TYR A 217 5.90 6.19 1.98
CA TYR A 217 5.60 4.77 1.93
C TYR A 217 4.57 4.41 0.85
N PHE A 218 4.63 3.15 0.42
CA PHE A 218 3.56 2.48 -0.29
C PHE A 218 2.84 1.54 0.68
N ARG A 219 1.51 1.50 0.62
CA ARG A 219 0.67 0.59 1.38
C ARG A 219 -0.15 -0.25 0.41
N PHE A 220 -0.30 -1.53 0.74
CA PHE A 220 -1.04 -2.51 -0.02
C PHE A 220 -1.81 -3.41 0.95
N CYS A 221 -3.09 -3.63 0.66
CA CYS A 221 -3.93 -4.61 1.34
C CYS A 221 -4.73 -5.38 0.29
N ALA A 222 -4.71 -6.71 0.35
CA ALA A 222 -5.42 -7.56 -0.59
C ALA A 222 -6.12 -8.72 0.11
N TYR A 223 -7.25 -9.11 -0.47
CA TYR A 223 -7.86 -10.40 -0.20
C TYR A 223 -7.06 -11.50 -0.90
N ALA A 224 -6.86 -12.62 -0.23
CA ALA A 224 -6.07 -13.74 -0.75
C ALA A 224 -6.90 -15.03 -0.75
N VAL A 225 -7.01 -15.66 -1.92
CA VAL A 225 -7.73 -16.92 -2.12
C VAL A 225 -6.72 -18.01 -2.44
N ARG A 226 -6.81 -19.15 -1.77
CA ARG A 226 -5.90 -20.28 -1.98
C ARG A 226 -6.47 -21.21 -3.05
N GLY A 227 -5.67 -21.54 -4.05
CA GLY A 227 -6.03 -22.45 -5.13
C GLY A 227 -5.05 -22.33 -6.28
N ALA A 228 -4.43 -23.44 -6.70
CA ALA A 228 -3.41 -23.43 -7.76
C ALA A 228 -3.96 -22.87 -9.10
N ARG A 229 -5.22 -23.17 -9.44
CA ARG A 229 -5.87 -22.62 -10.64
C ARG A 229 -6.14 -21.11 -10.50
N ASP A 230 -6.52 -20.67 -9.31
CA ASP A 230 -6.77 -19.26 -9.02
C ASP A 230 -5.44 -18.48 -8.99
N ALA A 231 -4.35 -19.11 -8.53
CA ALA A 231 -3.02 -18.51 -8.48
C ALA A 231 -2.51 -18.13 -9.89
N ASP A 232 -2.85 -18.90 -10.92
CA ASP A 232 -2.53 -18.57 -12.31
C ASP A 232 -3.18 -17.26 -12.79
N ASP A 233 -4.33 -16.88 -12.21
CA ASP A 233 -5.03 -15.64 -12.57
C ASP A 233 -4.25 -14.39 -12.16
N ASN A 234 -3.31 -14.49 -11.20
CA ASN A 234 -2.38 -13.38 -10.91
C ASN A 234 -1.60 -12.97 -12.16
N PHE A 235 -1.19 -13.94 -13.00
CA PHE A 235 -0.37 -13.66 -14.18
C PHE A 235 -1.14 -12.95 -15.30
N ARG A 236 -2.48 -12.97 -15.27
CA ARG A 236 -3.30 -12.11 -16.15
C ARG A 236 -3.15 -10.64 -15.80
N ASN A 237 -2.86 -10.35 -14.54
CA ASN A 237 -2.64 -9.01 -14.00
C ASN A 237 -1.16 -8.66 -13.82
N ILE A 238 -0.24 -9.49 -14.33
CA ILE A 238 1.19 -9.19 -14.36
C ILE A 238 1.60 -8.93 -15.81
N GLY A 239 2.26 -7.80 -16.03
CA GLY A 239 2.72 -7.42 -17.36
C GLY A 239 3.92 -6.49 -17.32
N TYR A 240 4.26 -5.99 -18.50
CA TYR A 240 5.37 -5.08 -18.73
C TYR A 240 4.83 -3.79 -19.33
N LEU A 241 5.57 -2.72 -19.12
CA LEU A 241 5.26 -1.41 -19.67
C LEU A 241 6.39 -0.95 -20.59
N GLU A 242 6.07 -0.66 -21.84
CA GLU A 242 6.93 0.08 -22.74
C GLU A 242 6.53 1.56 -22.71
N TYR A 243 7.51 2.43 -22.43
CA TYR A 243 7.29 3.87 -22.36
C TYR A 243 8.17 4.60 -23.37
N LYS A 244 7.55 5.28 -24.35
CA LYS A 244 8.26 6.07 -25.37
C LYS A 244 7.45 7.30 -25.78
N GLY A 245 8.00 8.49 -25.54
CA GLY A 245 7.40 9.75 -26.01
C GLY A 245 5.97 9.99 -25.53
N GLY A 246 5.67 9.69 -24.26
CA GLY A 246 4.32 9.80 -23.68
C GLY A 246 3.44 8.58 -23.90
N LEU A 247 3.72 7.75 -24.92
CA LEU A 247 3.00 6.50 -25.14
C LEU A 247 3.35 5.49 -24.05
N ARG A 248 2.29 4.90 -23.47
CA ARG A 248 2.35 3.86 -22.45
C ARG A 248 1.72 2.60 -23.02
N ARG A 249 2.52 1.60 -23.41
CA ARG A 249 2.01 0.34 -23.98
C ARG A 249 2.21 -0.79 -22.97
N VAL A 250 1.11 -1.40 -22.54
CA VAL A 250 1.15 -2.60 -21.71
C VAL A 250 1.36 -3.83 -22.60
N THR A 251 2.27 -4.71 -22.22
CA THR A 251 2.59 -5.94 -22.93
C THR A 251 2.66 -7.12 -21.96
N THR A 252 2.41 -8.34 -22.44
CA THR A 252 2.54 -9.58 -21.64
C THR A 252 3.96 -10.14 -21.66
N ARG A 253 4.82 -9.63 -22.54
CA ARG A 253 6.23 -10.03 -22.67
C ARG A 253 7.12 -8.78 -22.69
N PRO A 254 8.34 -8.88 -22.15
CA PRO A 254 9.27 -7.75 -22.17
C PRO A 254 9.74 -7.46 -23.61
N GLY A 255 9.68 -6.18 -24.00
CA GLY A 255 10.28 -5.68 -25.24
C GLY A 255 11.76 -5.34 -25.08
N ALA A 256 12.30 -4.53 -26.00
CA ALA A 256 13.70 -4.08 -25.92
C ALA A 256 13.95 -3.06 -24.80
N SER A 257 12.95 -2.23 -24.47
CA SER A 257 12.98 -1.28 -23.36
C SER A 257 11.65 -1.35 -22.62
N TYR A 258 11.69 -1.82 -21.37
CA TYR A 258 10.48 -2.10 -20.59
C TYR A 258 10.68 -1.77 -19.11
N LEU A 259 9.55 -1.56 -18.42
CA LEU A 259 9.44 -1.63 -16.97
C LEU A 259 8.66 -2.91 -16.59
N GLY A 260 9.01 -3.52 -15.47
CA GLY A 260 8.33 -4.68 -14.91
C GLY A 260 9.19 -5.94 -14.76
N PRO A 261 8.57 -7.08 -14.44
CA PRO A 261 7.11 -7.28 -14.40
C PRO A 261 6.40 -6.48 -13.28
N LEU A 262 5.32 -5.78 -13.64
CA LEU A 262 4.47 -4.93 -12.79
C LEU A 262 3.06 -5.52 -12.69
N TRP A 263 2.32 -5.11 -11.66
CA TRP A 263 0.88 -5.29 -11.61
C TRP A 263 0.15 -4.34 -12.56
N ILE A 264 -0.58 -4.89 -13.53
CA ILE A 264 -1.36 -4.13 -14.54
C ILE A 264 -2.87 -4.19 -14.29
N GLY A 265 -3.32 -4.93 -13.26
CA GLY A 265 -4.72 -5.01 -12.87
C GLY A 265 -5.20 -3.86 -11.96
N PRO A 266 -6.40 -3.99 -11.36
CA PRO A 266 -6.96 -3.05 -10.40
C PRO A 266 -6.08 -2.89 -9.15
N MET A 267 -5.97 -1.67 -8.60
CA MET A 267 -5.16 -1.39 -7.40
C MET A 267 -5.97 -1.39 -6.10
N GLY A 268 -7.29 -1.51 -6.19
CA GLY A 268 -8.19 -1.61 -5.06
C GLY A 268 -9.63 -1.83 -5.52
N GLU A 269 -10.53 -1.99 -4.56
CA GLU A 269 -11.96 -2.25 -4.78
C GLU A 269 -12.78 -1.00 -4.37
N PRO A 270 -13.33 -0.23 -5.33
CA PRO A 270 -14.05 1.01 -5.05
C PRO A 270 -15.13 0.89 -3.96
N LEU A 271 -15.90 -0.20 -3.95
CA LEU A 271 -16.99 -0.37 -2.98
C LEU A 271 -16.48 -0.54 -1.54
N ILE A 272 -15.35 -1.24 -1.37
CA ILE A 272 -14.70 -1.36 -0.06
C ILE A 272 -14.18 0.00 0.40
N ILE A 273 -13.58 0.78 -0.50
CA ILE A 273 -13.09 2.13 -0.16
C ILE A 273 -14.24 3.08 0.20
N TYR A 274 -15.36 3.04 -0.52
CA TYR A 274 -16.56 3.81 -0.16
C TYR A 274 -17.06 3.43 1.23
N LYS A 275 -17.15 2.12 1.53
CA LYS A 275 -17.53 1.63 2.86
C LYS A 275 -16.55 2.10 3.94
N MET A 276 -15.24 2.12 3.66
CA MET A 276 -14.24 2.69 4.59
C MET A 276 -14.49 4.16 4.88
N ALA A 277 -14.91 4.95 3.87
CA ALA A 277 -15.19 6.38 4.02
C ALA A 277 -16.39 6.66 4.93
N GLU A 278 -17.29 5.70 5.14
CA GLU A 278 -18.42 5.82 6.06
C GLU A 278 -18.02 5.62 7.53
N PHE A 279 -16.92 4.91 7.79
CA PHE A 279 -16.53 4.49 9.15
C PHE A 279 -15.59 5.43 9.90
N GLY A 280 -15.03 6.45 9.26
CA GLY A 280 -14.03 7.25 9.96
C GLY A 280 -13.43 8.43 9.20
N PRO A 281 -12.25 8.90 9.66
CA PRO A 281 -11.60 10.08 9.12
C PRO A 281 -10.99 9.82 7.73
N HIS A 282 -10.45 10.89 7.11
CA HIS A 282 -9.86 10.87 5.76
C HIS A 282 -10.85 10.55 4.63
N GLN A 283 -12.11 10.92 4.80
CA GLN A 283 -13.17 10.68 3.81
C GLN A 283 -12.82 11.24 2.42
N ASP A 284 -12.25 12.43 2.34
CA ASP A 284 -11.88 13.04 1.05
C ASP A 284 -10.79 12.24 0.33
N PHE A 285 -9.82 11.71 1.08
CA PHE A 285 -8.79 10.85 0.52
C PHE A 285 -9.35 9.50 0.07
N LEU A 286 -10.26 8.90 0.85
CA LEU A 286 -10.91 7.65 0.49
C LEU A 286 -11.82 7.82 -0.73
N LYS A 287 -12.60 8.91 -0.80
CA LYS A 287 -13.42 9.23 -1.98
C LYS A 287 -12.55 9.42 -3.22
N LEU A 288 -11.44 10.15 -3.11
CA LEU A 288 -10.46 10.28 -4.19
C LEU A 288 -9.91 8.91 -4.63
N LEU A 289 -9.53 8.04 -3.69
CA LEU A 289 -9.05 6.69 -4.02
C LEU A 289 -10.12 5.85 -4.73
N ALA A 290 -11.38 5.89 -4.26
CA ALA A 290 -12.48 5.16 -4.87
C ALA A 290 -12.76 5.62 -6.31
N GLU A 291 -12.78 6.94 -6.54
CA GLU A 291 -12.87 7.52 -7.88
C GLU A 291 -11.68 7.09 -8.75
N GLU A 292 -10.46 7.15 -8.21
CA GLU A 292 -9.25 6.76 -8.93
C GLU A 292 -9.23 5.28 -9.35
N TYR A 293 -9.80 4.41 -8.52
CA TYR A 293 -9.95 2.97 -8.81
C TYR A 293 -11.05 2.67 -9.84
N SER A 294 -11.99 3.60 -10.07
CA SER A 294 -12.98 3.44 -11.14
C SER A 294 -12.39 3.55 -12.55
N VAL A 295 -11.18 4.13 -12.68
CA VAL A 295 -10.42 4.15 -13.94
C VAL A 295 -9.60 2.87 -14.07
N ALA A 296 -9.98 2.02 -15.01
CA ALA A 296 -9.39 0.70 -15.24
C ALA A 296 -7.99 0.79 -15.85
N ALA A 297 -7.77 1.74 -16.77
CA ALA A 297 -6.51 1.90 -17.46
C ALA A 297 -5.39 2.28 -16.47
N PRO A 298 -4.24 1.59 -16.55
CA PRO A 298 -3.08 1.98 -15.77
C PRO A 298 -2.44 3.27 -16.34
N TRP A 299 -1.66 3.90 -15.45
CA TRP A 299 -0.80 5.08 -15.62
C TRP A 299 -1.54 6.41 -15.63
N TYR A 300 -1.39 7.17 -14.55
CA TYR A 300 -1.77 8.57 -14.55
C TYR A 300 -0.94 9.39 -15.56
N TYR A 301 -1.54 10.50 -15.99
CA TYR A 301 -0.89 11.55 -16.74
C TYR A 301 -0.62 12.75 -15.84
N ARG A 302 0.39 13.54 -16.17
CA ARG A 302 0.68 14.82 -15.52
C ARG A 302 0.49 15.98 -16.47
N MET A 303 0.01 17.10 -15.95
CA MET A 303 -0.22 18.32 -16.74
C MET A 303 0.98 18.76 -17.60
N PRO A 304 2.24 18.72 -17.13
CA PRO A 304 3.39 19.09 -17.95
C PRO A 304 3.57 18.27 -19.23
N GLU A 305 3.02 17.06 -19.31
CA GLU A 305 3.08 16.23 -20.53
C GLU A 305 2.25 16.82 -21.70
N PHE A 306 1.33 17.73 -21.40
CA PHE A 306 0.41 18.36 -22.37
C PHE A 306 0.66 19.86 -22.54
N ALA A 307 1.74 20.39 -21.97
CA ALA A 307 2.08 21.80 -22.10
C ALA A 307 2.41 22.17 -23.56
N VAL A 308 1.98 23.36 -23.99
CA VAL A 308 2.32 23.97 -25.28
C VAL A 308 3.05 25.28 -24.98
N GLY A 309 4.25 25.48 -25.55
CA GLY A 309 5.07 26.66 -25.25
C GLY A 309 5.46 26.80 -23.76
N GLY A 310 5.50 25.69 -23.02
CA GLY A 310 5.79 25.67 -21.58
C GLY A 310 4.62 26.04 -20.66
N ARG A 311 3.40 26.22 -21.20
CA ARG A 311 2.18 26.50 -20.44
C ARG A 311 1.21 25.33 -20.50
N SER A 312 0.55 25.04 -19.39
CA SER A 312 -0.54 24.07 -19.27
C SER A 312 -1.67 24.68 -18.45
N VAL A 313 -2.92 24.36 -18.78
CA VAL A 313 -4.07 24.63 -17.91
C VAL A 313 -3.90 24.01 -16.52
N THR A 314 -4.68 24.48 -15.55
CA THR A 314 -4.73 23.86 -14.22
C THR A 314 -5.36 22.46 -14.30
N LEU A 315 -5.09 21.60 -13.31
CA LEU A 315 -5.72 20.28 -13.22
C LEU A 315 -7.25 20.38 -13.23
N LYS A 316 -7.82 21.34 -12.49
CA LYS A 316 -9.27 21.56 -12.42
C LYS A 316 -9.87 21.90 -13.79
N GLU A 317 -9.19 22.76 -14.56
CA GLU A 317 -9.61 23.10 -15.92
C GLU A 317 -9.45 21.90 -16.87
N ALA A 318 -8.34 21.16 -16.78
CA ALA A 318 -8.12 19.96 -17.59
C ALA A 318 -9.24 18.93 -17.41
N LEU A 319 -9.62 18.61 -16.17
CA LEU A 319 -10.70 17.67 -15.88
C LEU A 319 -12.05 18.16 -16.42
N LYS A 320 -12.30 19.48 -16.39
CA LYS A 320 -13.50 20.07 -16.98
C LYS A 320 -13.50 19.92 -18.51
N ILE A 321 -12.40 20.28 -19.16
CA ILE A 321 -12.25 20.21 -20.63
C ILE A 321 -12.40 18.76 -21.12
N LEU A 322 -11.75 17.80 -20.44
CA LEU A 322 -11.86 16.37 -20.77
C LEU A 322 -13.31 15.89 -20.64
N ARG A 323 -14.00 16.25 -19.57
CA ARG A 323 -15.41 15.89 -19.37
C ARG A 323 -16.32 16.50 -20.45
N GLU A 324 -16.10 17.76 -20.84
CA GLU A 324 -16.83 18.42 -21.94
C GLU A 324 -16.57 17.75 -23.29
N ALA A 325 -15.41 17.12 -23.46
CA ALA A 325 -15.06 16.30 -24.62
C ALA A 325 -15.56 14.84 -24.52
N GLY A 326 -16.32 14.48 -23.47
CA GLY A 326 -16.83 13.12 -23.27
C GLY A 326 -15.81 12.13 -22.69
N ILE A 327 -14.65 12.61 -22.24
CA ILE A 327 -13.59 11.80 -21.64
C ILE A 327 -13.77 11.77 -20.13
N TYR A 328 -14.05 10.59 -19.57
CA TYR A 328 -14.06 10.39 -18.13
C TYR A 328 -12.63 10.48 -17.57
N SER A 329 -12.44 11.28 -16.52
CA SER A 329 -11.15 11.45 -15.87
C SER A 329 -11.30 11.84 -14.41
N THR A 330 -10.35 11.41 -13.58
CA THR A 330 -10.31 11.69 -12.13
C THR A 330 -8.95 12.26 -11.76
N ALA A 331 -8.86 13.05 -10.68
CA ALA A 331 -7.57 13.34 -10.07
C ALA A 331 -6.92 12.03 -9.56
N THR A 332 -5.61 12.05 -9.29
CA THR A 332 -4.92 10.96 -8.61
C THR A 332 -4.26 11.45 -7.32
N HIS A 333 -4.25 10.59 -6.30
CA HIS A 333 -3.51 10.87 -5.06
C HIS A 333 -1.98 10.90 -5.25
N MET A 334 -1.48 10.36 -6.37
CA MET A 334 -0.05 10.18 -6.61
C MET A 334 0.67 11.43 -7.12
N SER A 335 -0.09 12.45 -7.58
CA SER A 335 0.50 13.71 -8.05
C SER A 335 -0.51 14.85 -7.95
N PRO A 336 -0.14 16.02 -7.39
CA PRO A 336 -1.05 17.18 -7.27
C PRO A 336 -1.47 17.77 -8.63
N ASP A 337 -0.69 17.50 -9.68
CA ASP A 337 -0.94 17.90 -11.07
C ASP A 337 -1.28 16.70 -11.97
N GLY A 338 -1.70 15.58 -11.36
CA GLY A 338 -1.96 14.33 -12.07
C GLY A 338 -3.45 13.98 -12.18
N PHE A 339 -3.79 13.22 -13.23
CA PHE A 339 -5.10 12.63 -13.41
C PHE A 339 -5.03 11.25 -14.06
N LYS A 340 -6.07 10.43 -13.87
CA LYS A 340 -6.28 9.16 -14.56
C LYS A 340 -7.46 9.27 -15.53
N THR A 341 -7.40 8.50 -16.61
CA THR A 341 -8.49 8.32 -17.58
C THR A 341 -8.27 7.02 -18.35
N ASP A 342 -9.35 6.41 -18.83
CA ASP A 342 -9.29 5.25 -19.75
C ASP A 342 -8.93 5.65 -21.20
N SER A 343 -8.85 6.96 -21.48
CA SER A 343 -8.48 7.47 -22.79
C SER A 343 -6.97 7.36 -23.06
N SER A 344 -6.64 7.15 -24.34
CA SER A 344 -5.25 7.06 -24.79
C SER A 344 -4.50 8.39 -24.68
N TYR A 345 -3.17 8.34 -24.55
CA TYR A 345 -2.34 9.54 -24.54
C TYR A 345 -2.58 10.46 -25.74
N GLY A 346 -2.75 9.87 -26.94
CA GLY A 346 -2.97 10.64 -28.17
C GLY A 346 -4.29 11.42 -28.15
N GLU A 347 -5.35 10.81 -27.63
CA GLU A 347 -6.65 11.45 -27.50
C GLU A 347 -6.65 12.57 -26.45
N VAL A 348 -6.08 12.31 -25.28
CA VAL A 348 -5.91 13.31 -24.23
C VAL A 348 -5.06 14.49 -24.72
N ALA A 349 -3.95 14.20 -25.41
CA ALA A 349 -3.08 15.21 -25.98
C ALA A 349 -3.79 16.05 -27.05
N ARG A 350 -4.61 15.43 -27.92
CA ARG A 350 -5.42 16.14 -28.91
C ARG A 350 -6.34 17.16 -28.23
N VAL A 351 -7.11 16.74 -27.22
CA VAL A 351 -8.06 17.62 -26.53
C VAL A 351 -7.36 18.75 -25.78
N LEU A 352 -6.39 18.43 -24.92
CA LEU A 352 -5.75 19.42 -24.05
C LEU A 352 -4.82 20.37 -24.81
N LYS A 353 -4.06 19.88 -25.81
CA LYS A 353 -3.18 20.75 -26.59
C LYS A 353 -3.97 21.66 -27.51
N THR A 354 -5.04 21.19 -28.16
CA THR A 354 -5.89 22.06 -28.99
C THR A 354 -6.46 23.22 -28.20
N TYR A 355 -6.90 22.99 -26.95
CA TYR A 355 -7.34 24.07 -26.07
C TYR A 355 -6.20 25.06 -25.78
N ASN A 356 -5.01 24.58 -25.43
CA ASN A 356 -3.83 25.42 -25.19
C ASN A 356 -3.33 26.18 -26.44
N TYR A 357 -3.70 25.76 -27.66
CA TYR A 357 -3.42 26.55 -28.88
C TYR A 357 -4.45 27.65 -29.11
N ALA A 358 -5.66 27.51 -28.57
CA ALA A 358 -6.77 28.44 -28.74
C ALA A 358 -6.78 29.57 -27.69
N THR A 359 -6.01 29.43 -26.61
CA THR A 359 -5.85 30.38 -25.49
C THR A 359 -4.40 30.81 -25.34
#